data_AF-A0A822F1H8-F1
#
_entry.id   AF-A0A822F1H8-F1
#
_cell.length_a   1.000
_cell.length_b   1.000
_cell.length_c   1.000
_cell.angle_alpha   90.00
_cell.angle_beta   90.00
_cell.angle_gamma   90.00
#
_symmetry.space_group_name_H-M   'P 1'
#
loop_
_entity.id
_entity.type
_entity.pdbx_description
1 polymer ?
#
loop_
_entity_poly.entity_id
_entity_poly.type
_entity_poly.pdbx_seq_one_letter_code
_entity_poly.pdbx_strand_id
1 'polypeptide(L)'
;SSRLIPESIIRKEPAKVGEVFTQAKGQSKTGSNLRGSFVAGGQVSNTTNKNNSVNPGWRTALLQMICIQSWLDTTSKTDQDYLDTQVLLRAAMLDDLLPADSHPTCYANEGNPNEVNWQEKFFGSNVIYNQLK
;
A
#
# COMPACT_ATOMS: atom_id res chain seq x y z
N SER A 1 0.40 6.98 0.77
CA SER A 1 -0.43 5.81 0.40
C SER A 1 0.36 4.54 0.62
N SER A 2 -0.31 3.41 0.89
CA SER A 2 0.36 2.17 1.27
C SER A 2 0.00 0.96 0.40
N ARG A 3 0.80 -0.11 0.48
CA ARG A 3 0.50 -1.45 -0.04
C ARG A 3 0.84 -2.53 0.98
N LEU A 4 0.02 -3.58 1.05
CA LEU A 4 0.34 -4.79 1.82
C LEU A 4 1.11 -5.73 0.89
N ILE A 5 2.40 -5.96 1.17
CA ILE A 5 3.28 -6.73 0.29
C ILE A 5 3.28 -8.20 0.75
N PRO A 6 2.88 -9.16 -0.12
CA PRO A 6 2.83 -10.57 0.23
C PRO A 6 4.20 -11.14 0.63
N GLU A 7 4.21 -12.05 1.60
CA GLU A 7 5.42 -12.77 1.99
C GLU A 7 6.04 -13.55 0.83
N SER A 8 5.19 -14.12 -0.02
CA SER A 8 5.59 -14.96 -1.15
C SER A 8 6.49 -14.23 -2.14
N ILE A 9 6.16 -13.00 -2.54
CA ILE A 9 6.98 -12.23 -3.49
C ILE A 9 8.32 -11.83 -2.87
N ILE A 10 8.33 -11.47 -1.58
CA ILE A 10 9.55 -11.10 -0.86
C ILE A 10 10.54 -12.26 -0.78
N ARG A 11 10.03 -13.48 -0.57
CA ARG A 11 10.87 -14.68 -0.51
C ARG A 11 11.30 -15.21 -1.87
N LYS A 12 10.43 -15.13 -2.89
CA LYS A 12 10.68 -15.72 -4.21
C LYS A 12 11.46 -14.80 -5.14
N GLU A 13 11.20 -13.49 -5.08
CA GLU A 13 11.74 -12.50 -6.01
C GLU A 13 12.37 -11.30 -5.28
N PRO A 14 13.32 -11.51 -4.35
CA PRO A 14 13.89 -10.43 -3.54
C PRO A 14 14.58 -9.34 -4.38
N ALA A 15 15.15 -9.69 -5.54
CA ALA A 15 15.77 -8.72 -6.46
C ALA A 15 14.74 -7.76 -7.05
N LYS A 16 13.60 -8.29 -7.56
CA LYS A 16 12.48 -7.49 -8.08
C LYS A 16 11.91 -6.58 -6.99
N VAL A 17 11.75 -7.11 -5.77
CA VAL A 17 11.29 -6.33 -4.62
C VAL A 17 12.23 -5.16 -4.31
N GLY A 18 13.54 -5.41 -4.28
CA GLY A 18 14.54 -4.36 -4.08
C GLY A 18 14.52 -3.29 -5.17
N GLU A 19 14.33 -3.68 -6.43
CA GLU A 19 14.19 -2.77 -7.56
C GLU A 19 12.95 -1.89 -7.40
N VAL A 20 11.76 -2.49 -7.23
CA VAL A 20 10.50 -1.74 -7.09
C VAL A 20 10.54 -0.82 -5.86
N PHE A 21 11.10 -1.26 -4.73
CA PHE A 21 11.26 -0.39 -3.56
C PHE A 21 12.20 0.78 -3.84
N THR A 22 13.27 0.58 -4.61
CA THR A 22 14.18 1.65 -5.00
C THR A 22 13.48 2.67 -5.90
N GLN A 23 12.64 2.20 -6.84
CA GLN A 23 11.83 3.08 -7.68
C GLN A 23 10.77 3.84 -6.86
N ALA A 24 10.01 3.14 -6.01
CA ALA A 24 8.93 3.71 -5.20
C ALA A 24 9.42 4.66 -4.08
N LYS A 25 10.68 4.54 -3.65
CA LYS A 25 11.30 5.51 -2.72
C LYS A 25 11.25 6.94 -3.26
N GLY A 26 11.24 7.09 -4.58
CA GLY A 26 11.26 8.38 -5.26
C GLY A 26 12.60 9.11 -5.11
N GLN A 27 12.77 10.18 -5.87
CA GLN A 27 13.99 10.98 -5.91
C GLN A 27 13.84 12.39 -5.33
N SER A 28 12.68 12.72 -4.74
CA SER A 28 12.44 14.09 -4.25
C SER A 28 13.41 14.44 -3.11
N LYS A 29 14.13 15.55 -3.28
CA LYS A 29 15.06 16.11 -2.28
C LYS A 29 14.35 16.62 -1.02
N THR A 30 13.03 16.82 -1.09
CA THR A 30 12.22 17.32 0.01
C THR A 30 11.26 16.23 0.47
N GLY A 31 11.63 15.46 1.49
CA GLY A 31 10.66 14.71 2.30
C GLY A 31 10.00 13.47 1.67
N SER A 32 10.45 12.98 0.51
CA SER A 32 10.00 11.68 -0.01
C SER A 32 10.62 10.55 0.79
N ASN A 33 9.78 9.64 1.28
CA ASN A 33 10.22 8.46 2.01
C ASN A 33 9.40 7.24 1.62
N LEU A 34 9.99 6.07 1.80
CA LEU A 34 9.34 4.78 1.69
C LEU A 34 9.61 4.02 2.98
N ARG A 35 8.55 3.78 3.75
CA ARG A 35 8.62 3.14 5.06
C ARG A 35 8.02 1.75 5.01
N GLY A 36 8.72 0.77 5.57
CA GLY A 36 8.20 -0.57 5.79
C GLY A 36 7.80 -0.78 7.25
N SER A 37 6.64 -1.37 7.47
CA SER A 37 6.12 -1.76 8.79
C SER A 37 5.95 -3.28 8.84
N PHE A 38 6.70 -3.95 9.72
CA PHE A 38 6.63 -5.40 9.96
C PHE A 38 5.53 -5.72 10.98
N VAL A 39 4.28 -5.50 10.58
CA VAL A 39 3.10 -5.61 11.46
C VAL A 39 2.11 -6.69 11.01
N ALA A 40 2.43 -7.42 9.93
CA ALA A 40 1.65 -8.54 9.41
C ALA A 40 2.28 -9.90 9.82
N GLY A 41 1.78 -11.00 9.27
CA GLY A 41 2.26 -12.35 9.60
C GLY A 41 1.72 -12.90 10.94
N GLY A 42 2.17 -14.09 11.31
CA GLY A 42 1.83 -14.72 12.58
C GLY A 42 0.32 -14.82 12.83
N GLN A 43 -0.16 -14.25 13.94
CA GLN A 43 -1.59 -14.25 14.27
C GLN A 43 -2.44 -13.37 13.33
N VAL A 44 -1.84 -12.41 12.62
CA VAL A 44 -2.55 -11.61 11.60
C VAL A 44 -2.88 -12.46 10.37
N SER A 45 -2.00 -13.42 10.03
CA SER A 45 -2.21 -14.39 8.95
C SER A 45 -3.14 -15.54 9.33
N ASN A 46 -3.42 -15.72 10.62
CA ASN A 46 -4.28 -16.79 11.09
C ASN A 46 -5.76 -16.54 10.73
N THR A 47 -6.33 -17.40 9.88
CA THR A 47 -7.72 -17.33 9.44
C THR A 47 -8.66 -18.25 10.23
N THR A 48 -8.15 -19.10 11.12
CA THR A 48 -8.96 -20.07 11.88
C THR A 48 -9.96 -19.34 12.76
N ASN A 49 -11.26 -19.63 12.55
CA ASN A 49 -12.39 -19.08 13.31
C ASN A 49 -12.45 -17.55 13.36
N LYS A 50 -11.93 -16.85 12.34
CA LYS A 50 -11.99 -15.39 12.25
C LYS A 50 -13.12 -14.96 11.31
N ASN A 51 -14.16 -14.34 11.87
CA ASN A 51 -15.19 -13.62 11.10
C ASN A 51 -15.01 -12.12 11.35
N ASN A 52 -14.30 -11.43 10.45
CA ASN A 52 -14.10 -9.98 10.52
C ASN A 52 -13.95 -9.38 9.11
N SER A 53 -14.02 -8.05 9.04
CA SER A 53 -13.98 -7.27 7.79
C SER A 53 -12.58 -6.79 7.39
N VAL A 54 -11.53 -7.33 8.01
CA VAL A 54 -10.15 -6.92 7.68
C VAL A 54 -9.83 -7.33 6.25
N ASN A 55 -9.27 -6.40 5.47
CA ASN A 55 -8.85 -6.65 4.09
C ASN A 55 -8.04 -7.97 3.99
N PRO A 56 -8.44 -8.94 3.14
CA PRO A 56 -7.77 -10.23 3.02
C PRO A 56 -6.28 -10.15 2.70
N GLY A 57 -5.80 -9.06 2.11
CA GLY A 57 -4.36 -8.82 1.88
C GLY A 57 -3.51 -8.92 3.14
N TRP A 58 -4.08 -8.62 4.31
CA TRP A 58 -3.38 -8.79 5.59
C TRP A 58 -3.01 -10.24 5.90
N ARG A 59 -3.72 -11.22 5.31
CA ARG A 59 -3.48 -12.64 5.59
C ARG A 59 -2.19 -13.16 4.94
N THR A 60 -1.81 -12.59 3.80
CA THR A 60 -0.65 -13.02 3.02
C THR A 60 0.53 -12.06 3.13
N ALA A 61 0.32 -10.85 3.65
CA ALA A 61 1.36 -9.83 3.78
C ALA A 61 2.44 -10.22 4.80
N LEU A 62 3.70 -9.94 4.46
CA LEU A 62 4.80 -9.91 5.43
C LEU A 62 4.99 -8.51 6.02
N LEU A 63 4.78 -7.49 5.20
CA LEU A 63 5.01 -6.11 5.59
C LEU A 63 4.09 -5.14 4.82
N GLN A 64 3.81 -4.03 5.46
CA GLN A 64 3.10 -2.91 4.87
C GLN A 64 4.12 -1.87 4.41
N MET A 65 4.10 -1.50 3.13
CA MET A 65 4.93 -0.42 2.58
C MET A 65 4.13 0.86 2.43
N ILE A 66 4.71 1.99 2.84
CA ILE A 66 4.04 3.30 2.85
C ILE A 66 4.89 4.30 2.09
N CYS A 67 4.35 4.83 0.99
CA CYS A 67 4.89 5.98 0.28
C CYS A 67 4.47 7.26 0.99
N ILE A 68 5.45 7.99 1.52
CA ILE A 68 5.26 9.20 2.30
C ILE A 68 5.81 10.39 1.49
N GLN A 69 5.13 11.52 1.59
CA GLN A 69 5.59 12.81 1.11
C GLN A 69 5.21 13.85 2.14
N SER A 70 6.20 14.59 2.64
CA SER A 70 5.96 15.76 3.47
C SER A 70 6.04 17.04 2.64
N TRP A 71 5.49 18.11 3.18
CA TRP A 71 5.62 19.48 2.67
C TRP A 71 5.70 20.45 3.84
N LEU A 72 6.05 21.70 3.56
CA LEU A 72 6.07 22.78 4.56
C LEU A 72 4.69 23.44 4.59
N ASP A 73 4.34 24.08 5.70
CA ASP A 73 3.06 24.81 5.82
C ASP A 73 2.93 25.95 4.80
N THR A 74 4.07 26.46 4.30
CA THR A 74 4.13 27.51 3.28
C THR A 74 4.04 26.97 1.84
N THR A 75 3.97 25.64 1.64
CA THR A 75 3.89 25.04 0.31
C THR A 75 2.55 25.37 -0.35
N SER A 76 2.58 25.86 -1.60
CA SER A 76 1.37 26.26 -2.33
C SER A 76 0.42 25.07 -2.55
N LYS A 77 -0.88 25.33 -2.74
CA LYS A 77 -1.85 24.27 -3.04
C LYS A 77 -1.48 23.49 -4.31
N THR A 78 -1.06 24.18 -5.36
CA THR A 78 -0.63 23.56 -6.62
C THR A 78 0.56 22.62 -6.40
N ASP A 79 1.53 23.00 -5.58
CA ASP A 79 2.65 22.12 -5.25
C ASP A 79 2.22 20.94 -4.38
N GLN A 80 1.30 21.14 -3.43
CA GLN A 80 0.73 20.05 -2.63
C GLN A 80 0.02 19.01 -3.52
N ASP A 81 -0.76 19.45 -4.51
CA ASP A 81 -1.47 18.55 -5.44
C ASP A 81 -0.50 17.79 -6.36
N TYR A 82 0.60 18.45 -6.76
CA TYR A 82 1.69 17.79 -7.47
C TYR A 82 2.33 16.70 -6.58
N LEU A 83 2.66 17.02 -5.34
CA LEU A 83 3.23 16.09 -4.36
C LEU A 83 2.30 14.91 -4.06
N ASP A 84 0.99 15.15 -3.95
CA ASP A 84 -0.05 14.14 -3.78
C ASP A 84 -0.07 13.16 -4.97
N THR A 85 -0.06 13.70 -6.19
CA THR A 85 0.06 12.91 -7.42
C THR A 85 1.32 12.05 -7.42
N GLN A 86 2.47 12.60 -6.99
CA GLN A 86 3.71 11.82 -6.87
C GLN A 86 3.62 10.69 -5.84
N VAL A 87 2.85 10.84 -4.74
CA VAL A 87 2.60 9.76 -3.79
C VAL A 87 1.79 8.64 -4.44
N LEU A 88 0.74 8.98 -5.19
CA LEU A 88 -0.11 8.00 -5.87
C LEU A 88 0.69 7.21 -6.92
N LEU A 89 1.50 7.89 -7.75
CA LEU A 89 2.35 7.23 -8.75
C LEU A 89 3.34 6.26 -8.11
N ARG A 90 4.02 6.68 -7.02
CA ARG A 90 4.96 5.80 -6.30
C ARG A 90 4.26 4.61 -5.64
N ALA A 91 3.06 4.81 -5.10
CA ALA A 91 2.28 3.71 -4.54
C ALA A 91 1.77 2.74 -5.62
N ALA A 92 1.46 3.23 -6.82
CA ALA A 92 1.12 2.37 -7.96
C ALA A 92 2.29 1.49 -8.42
N MET A 93 3.54 1.98 -8.34
CA MET A 93 4.71 1.13 -8.61
C MET A 93 4.77 -0.10 -7.69
N LEU A 94 4.30 0.01 -6.44
CA LEU A 94 4.26 -1.11 -5.51
C LEU A 94 3.23 -2.18 -5.91
N ASP A 95 2.28 -1.87 -6.81
CA ASP A 95 1.32 -2.84 -7.33
C ASP A 95 2.00 -3.93 -8.18
N ASP A 96 3.19 -3.67 -8.74
CA ASP A 96 3.98 -4.64 -9.53
C ASP A 96 4.51 -5.83 -8.68
N LEU A 97 4.45 -5.70 -7.36
CA LEU A 97 4.82 -6.75 -6.40
C LEU A 97 3.64 -7.63 -6.01
N LEU A 98 2.43 -7.32 -6.48
CA LEU A 98 1.25 -8.09 -6.15
C LEU A 98 1.07 -9.22 -7.18
N PRO A 99 0.61 -10.40 -6.75
CA PRO A 99 0.23 -11.48 -7.67
C PRO A 99 -0.74 -10.98 -8.74
N ALA A 100 -0.58 -11.45 -9.98
CA ALA A 100 -1.40 -11.02 -11.12
C ALA A 100 -2.90 -11.34 -10.95
N ASP A 101 -3.22 -12.35 -10.15
CA ASP A 101 -4.57 -12.77 -9.78
C ASP A 101 -5.09 -12.09 -8.49
N SER A 102 -4.34 -11.15 -7.93
CA SER A 102 -4.70 -10.41 -6.73
C SER A 102 -5.07 -8.96 -7.04
N HIS A 103 -5.96 -8.39 -6.22
CA HIS A 103 -6.26 -6.97 -6.28
C HIS A 103 -5.20 -6.17 -5.52
N PRO A 104 -4.85 -4.96 -5.98
CA PRO A 104 -4.16 -3.96 -5.19
C PRO A 104 -4.71 -3.83 -3.78
N THR A 105 -3.85 -3.85 -2.76
CA THR A 105 -4.25 -3.79 -1.35
C THR A 105 -3.68 -2.56 -0.69
N CYS A 106 -4.42 -1.87 0.17
CA CYS A 106 -3.94 -0.70 0.89
C CYS A 106 -4.56 -0.68 2.29
N TYR A 107 -3.77 -0.31 3.30
CA TYR A 107 -4.32 -0.07 4.63
C TYR A 107 -5.01 1.29 4.63
N ALA A 108 -6.33 1.30 4.84
CA ALA A 108 -7.16 2.50 4.71
C ALA A 108 -6.69 3.68 5.57
N ASN A 109 -6.22 3.43 6.80
CA ASN A 109 -5.75 4.49 7.71
C ASN A 109 -4.45 5.17 7.25
N GLU A 110 -3.73 4.57 6.30
CA GLU A 110 -2.49 5.11 5.71
C GLU A 110 -2.59 5.16 4.17
N GLY A 111 -3.82 5.12 3.67
CA GLY A 111 -4.17 5.24 2.27
C GLY A 111 -4.33 6.71 1.86
N ASN A 112 -4.09 6.99 0.58
CA ASN A 112 -4.43 8.29 0.02
C ASN A 112 -5.93 8.31 -0.34
N PRO A 113 -6.71 9.32 0.05
CA PRO A 113 -8.14 9.41 -0.28
C PRO A 113 -8.42 9.48 -1.79
N ASN A 114 -7.44 9.91 -2.59
CA ASN A 114 -7.53 10.01 -4.05
C ASN A 114 -7.12 8.70 -4.76
N GLU A 115 -6.96 7.58 -4.04
CA GLU A 115 -6.70 6.27 -4.66
C GLU A 115 -7.82 5.88 -5.64
N VAL A 116 -7.43 5.57 -6.88
CA VAL A 116 -8.34 4.98 -7.85
C VAL A 116 -8.77 3.60 -7.33
N ASN A 117 -10.06 3.30 -7.41
CA ASN A 117 -10.66 2.06 -6.91
C ASN A 117 -10.40 1.83 -5.41
N TRP A 118 -10.40 2.90 -4.61
CA TRP A 118 -10.12 2.83 -3.17
C TRP A 118 -10.99 1.81 -2.41
N GLN A 119 -12.23 1.57 -2.84
CA GLN A 119 -13.09 0.56 -2.22
C GLN A 119 -12.46 -0.83 -2.27
N GLU A 120 -12.01 -1.25 -3.46
CA GLU A 120 -11.32 -2.54 -3.61
C GLU A 120 -9.99 -2.52 -2.88
N LYS A 121 -9.22 -1.43 -2.98
CA LYS A 121 -7.91 -1.35 -2.32
C LYS A 121 -8.01 -1.44 -0.81
N PHE A 122 -8.99 -0.77 -0.21
CA PHE A 122 -9.11 -0.66 1.25
C PHE A 122 -9.80 -1.86 1.87
N PHE A 123 -10.79 -2.44 1.19
CA PHE A 123 -11.61 -3.53 1.73
C PHE A 123 -11.33 -4.90 1.09
N GLY A 124 -10.57 -4.95 -0.01
CA GLY A 124 -10.14 -6.16 -0.71
C GLY A 124 -11.03 -6.56 -1.89
N SER A 125 -12.31 -6.20 -1.88
CA SER A 125 -13.19 -6.33 -3.05
C SER A 125 -14.45 -5.46 -2.89
N ASN A 126 -15.14 -5.17 -4.00
CA ASN A 126 -16.44 -4.52 -3.96
C ASN A 126 -17.51 -5.38 -3.26
N VAL A 127 -17.38 -6.72 -3.30
CA VAL A 127 -18.30 -7.62 -2.58
C VAL A 127 -18.17 -7.42 -1.07
N ILE A 128 -16.94 -7.43 -0.54
CA ILE A 128 -16.69 -7.16 0.89
C ILE A 128 -17.14 -5.74 1.24
N TYR A 129 -16.76 -4.74 0.43
CA TYR A 129 -17.15 -3.36 0.68
C TYR A 129 -18.67 -3.18 0.76
N ASN A 130 -19.43 -3.80 -0.14
CA ASN A 130 -20.89 -3.72 -0.14
C ASN A 130 -21.55 -4.39 1.07
N GLN A 131 -20.88 -5.33 1.75
CA GLN A 131 -21.35 -5.91 3.00
C GLN A 131 -21.16 -4.99 4.21
N LEU A 132 -20.36 -3.93 4.08
CA LEU A 132 -20.02 -2.98 5.14
C LEU A 132 -20.78 -1.64 5.05
N LYS A 133 -21.61 -1.48 4.02
CA LYS A 133 -22.51 -0.32 3.85
C LYS A 133 -23.81 -0.56 4.61
#